data_AF-A0A7W1BTH9-F1
#
_entry.id   AF-A0A7W1BTH9-F1
#
_cell.length_a   1.000
_cell.length_b   1.000
_cell.length_c   1.000
_cell.angle_alpha   90.00
_cell.angle_beta   90.00
_cell.angle_gamma   90.00
#
_symmetry.space_group_name_H-M   'P 1'
#
loop_
_entity.id
_entity.type
_entity.pdbx_description
1 polymer ?
#
loop_
_entity_poly.entity_id
_entity_poly.type
_entity_poly.pdbx_seq_one_letter_code
_entity_poly.pdbx_strand_id
1 'polypeptide(L)'
;EYREIGSSAGFYDDYQAGRDPAGISTQEDELAARFDPVLGGRRIANYLRVLTLETQTLARACGKSHVHNLEPEDLVALTVEAAAMARVPLAGTDWIPGRNGA
;
A
#
# COMPACT_ATOMS: atom_id res chain seq x y z
N GLU A 1 -13.54 23.92 -4.36
CA GLU A 1 -12.64 23.79 -3.19
C GLU A 1 -11.28 23.19 -3.52
N TYR A 2 -11.07 21.87 -3.73
CA TYR A 2 -9.72 21.38 -4.08
C TYR A 2 -9.09 22.12 -5.27
N ARG A 3 -9.88 22.35 -6.34
CA ARG A 3 -9.44 23.13 -7.50
C ARG A 3 -9.18 24.62 -7.20
N GLU A 4 -9.83 25.20 -6.20
CA GLU A 4 -9.63 26.60 -5.80
C GLU A 4 -8.28 26.79 -5.09
N ILE A 5 -7.81 25.75 -4.39
CA ILE A 5 -6.48 25.72 -3.75
C ILE A 5 -5.41 25.10 -4.66
N GLY A 6 -5.69 24.93 -5.96
CA GLY A 6 -4.72 24.37 -6.92
C GLY A 6 -4.42 22.88 -6.73
N SER A 7 -5.28 22.13 -6.03
CA SER A 7 -5.14 20.70 -5.74
C SER A 7 -6.29 19.88 -6.35
N SER A 8 -6.28 18.57 -6.12
CA SER A 8 -7.32 17.62 -6.52
C SER A 8 -7.51 16.55 -5.43
N ALA A 9 -8.65 15.85 -5.48
CA ALA A 9 -8.94 14.80 -4.50
C ALA A 9 -7.83 13.73 -4.52
N GLY A 10 -7.24 13.45 -3.35
CA GLY A 10 -6.11 12.52 -3.21
C GLY A 10 -4.73 13.15 -3.39
N PHE A 11 -4.66 14.45 -3.69
CA PHE A 11 -3.40 15.19 -3.90
C PHE A 11 -3.24 16.41 -2.97
N TYR A 12 -4.06 16.48 -1.91
CA TYR A 12 -3.88 17.49 -0.86
C TYR A 12 -2.78 17.06 0.09
N ASP A 13 -1.84 17.95 0.39
CA ASP A 13 -0.64 17.67 1.18
C ASP A 13 -0.39 18.67 2.32
N ASP A 14 -1.14 19.79 2.36
CA ASP A 14 -1.01 20.84 3.39
C ASP A 14 -1.79 20.51 4.68
N TYR A 15 -1.62 19.30 5.21
CA TYR A 15 -2.37 18.82 6.37
C TYR A 15 -2.12 19.65 7.64
N GLN A 16 -0.90 20.16 7.80
CA GLN A 16 -0.52 21.03 8.93
C GLN A 16 -1.32 22.33 9.00
N ALA A 17 -1.88 22.81 7.89
CA ALA A 17 -2.66 24.05 7.86
C ALA A 17 -4.04 23.90 8.51
N GLY A 18 -4.50 22.67 8.77
CA GLY A 18 -5.80 22.41 9.40
C GLY A 18 -7.00 22.73 8.50
N ARG A 19 -6.79 22.87 7.18
CA ARG A 19 -7.79 23.30 6.19
C ARG A 19 -8.14 22.21 5.18
N ASP A 20 -7.97 20.95 5.57
CA ASP A 20 -8.30 19.81 4.71
C ASP A 20 -9.78 19.86 4.26
N PRO A 21 -10.06 20.02 2.95
CA PRO A 21 -11.42 20.09 2.45
C PRO A 21 -12.23 18.80 2.69
N ALA A 22 -11.56 17.65 2.89
CA ALA A 22 -12.23 16.39 3.25
C ALA A 22 -12.75 16.37 4.69
N GLY A 23 -12.35 17.33 5.54
CA GLY A 23 -12.79 17.42 6.92
C GLY A 23 -12.10 16.43 7.87
N ILE A 24 -10.97 15.84 7.47
CA ILE A 24 -10.23 14.87 8.30
C ILE A 24 -9.18 15.60 9.14
N SER A 25 -8.30 16.38 8.49
CA SER A 25 -7.23 17.14 9.15
C SER A 25 -7.64 18.60 9.36
N THR A 26 -8.59 18.84 10.27
CA THR A 26 -9.10 20.18 10.58
C THR A 26 -9.60 20.30 12.02
N GLN A 27 -9.67 21.53 12.53
CA GLN A 27 -10.36 21.89 13.78
C GLN A 27 -11.51 22.87 13.53
N GLU A 28 -11.80 23.22 12.26
CA GLU A 28 -12.92 24.08 11.91
C GLU A 28 -14.21 23.24 11.84
N ASP A 29 -15.23 23.59 12.64
CA ASP A 29 -16.48 22.82 12.75
C ASP A 29 -17.18 22.64 11.39
N GLU A 30 -17.14 23.67 10.53
CA GLU A 30 -17.73 23.64 9.18
C GLU A 30 -17.02 22.65 8.24
N LEU A 31 -15.70 22.49 8.38
CA LEU A 31 -14.93 21.52 7.60
C LEU A 31 -15.12 20.11 8.19
N ALA A 32 -15.05 19.97 9.52
CA ALA A 32 -15.20 18.69 10.20
C ALA A 32 -16.58 18.05 9.94
N ALA A 33 -17.63 18.86 9.87
CA ALA A 33 -19.00 18.40 9.57
C ALA A 33 -19.14 17.72 8.19
N ARG A 34 -18.17 17.89 7.29
CA ARG A 34 -18.17 17.26 5.95
C ARG A 34 -17.81 15.78 5.99
N PHE A 35 -17.10 15.35 7.02
CA PHE A 35 -16.71 13.96 7.18
C PHE A 35 -17.79 13.16 7.90
N ASP A 36 -18.35 12.14 7.22
CA ASP A 36 -19.22 11.15 7.86
C ASP A 36 -18.37 10.01 8.46
N PRO A 37 -18.22 9.93 9.79
CA PRO A 37 -17.38 8.92 10.42
C PRO A 37 -17.94 7.50 10.30
N VAL A 38 -19.26 7.34 10.17
CA VAL A 38 -19.89 6.02 10.03
C VAL A 38 -19.64 5.48 8.62
N LEU A 39 -19.82 6.32 7.60
CA LEU A 39 -19.49 5.95 6.22
C LEU A 39 -17.98 5.73 6.05
N GLY A 40 -17.16 6.61 6.62
CA GLY A 40 -15.70 6.49 6.63
C GLY A 40 -15.24 5.16 7.23
N GLY A 41 -15.76 4.80 8.40
CA GLY A 41 -15.47 3.52 9.06
C GLY A 41 -15.85 2.31 8.21
N ARG A 42 -17.00 2.34 7.52
CA ARG A 42 -17.41 1.28 6.59
C ARG A 42 -16.46 1.14 5.41
N ARG A 43 -15.98 2.26 4.85
CA ARG A 43 -15.01 2.27 3.75
C ARG A 43 -13.68 1.65 4.18
N ILE A 44 -13.15 2.02 5.34
CA ILE A 44 -11.92 1.45 5.90
C ILE A 44 -12.09 -0.05 6.16
N ALA A 45 -13.20 -0.47 6.75
CA ALA A 45 -13.47 -1.89 7.00
C ALA A 45 -13.49 -2.72 5.71
N ASN A 46 -14.08 -2.17 4.63
CA ASN A 46 -14.09 -2.83 3.32
C ASN A 46 -12.69 -2.88 2.71
N TYR A 47 -11.92 -1.78 2.79
CA TYR A 47 -10.55 -1.71 2.30
C TYR A 47 -9.66 -2.76 2.99
N LEU A 48 -9.69 -2.83 4.32
CA LEU A 48 -8.93 -3.81 5.09
C LEU A 48 -9.34 -5.26 4.76
N ARG A 49 -10.64 -5.51 4.53
CA ARG A 49 -11.13 -6.83 4.12
C ARG A 49 -10.56 -7.24 2.76
N VAL A 50 -10.56 -6.34 1.78
CA VAL A 50 -9.98 -6.60 0.46
C VAL A 50 -8.49 -6.86 0.56
N LEU A 51 -7.72 -6.00 1.25
CA LEU A 51 -6.29 -6.21 1.48
C LEU A 51 -5.98 -7.56 2.15
N THR A 52 -6.82 -7.98 3.10
CA THR A 52 -6.67 -9.28 3.76
C THR A 52 -6.83 -10.43 2.76
N LEU A 53 -7.86 -10.38 1.90
CA LEU A 53 -8.10 -11.41 0.89
C LEU A 53 -7.00 -11.45 -0.18
N GLU A 54 -6.49 -10.29 -0.58
CA GLU A 54 -5.38 -10.18 -1.54
C GLU A 54 -4.09 -10.77 -0.95
N THR A 55 -3.77 -10.40 0.29
CA THR A 55 -2.60 -10.92 1.01
C THR A 55 -2.67 -12.44 1.17
N GLN A 56 -3.85 -12.97 1.53
CA GLN A 56 -4.07 -14.42 1.57
C GLN A 56 -3.88 -15.07 0.20
N THR A 57 -4.34 -14.42 -0.87
CA THR A 57 -4.19 -14.92 -2.24
C THR A 57 -2.73 -14.99 -2.65
N LEU A 58 -1.92 -13.98 -2.32
CA LEU A 58 -0.48 -13.99 -2.53
C LEU A 58 0.20 -15.12 -1.76
N ALA A 59 -0.09 -15.28 -0.47
CA ALA A 59 0.46 -16.37 0.34
C ALA A 59 0.15 -17.76 -0.25
N ARG A 60 -1.08 -17.98 -0.71
CA ARG A 60 -1.48 -19.22 -1.38
C ARG A 60 -0.76 -19.44 -2.71
N ALA A 61 -0.50 -18.37 -3.48
CA ALA A 61 0.26 -18.46 -4.73
C ALA A 61 1.70 -18.92 -4.49
N CYS A 62 2.28 -18.57 -3.33
CA CYS A 62 3.57 -19.08 -2.84
C CYS A 62 3.46 -20.47 -2.15
N GLY A 63 2.30 -21.14 -2.24
CA GLY A 63 2.09 -22.46 -1.62
C GLY A 63 1.96 -22.44 -0.09
N LYS A 64 1.76 -21.27 0.53
CA LYS A 64 1.66 -21.11 1.98
C LYS A 64 0.21 -21.12 2.46
N SER A 65 -0.04 -21.78 3.58
CA SER A 65 -1.36 -21.85 4.23
C SER A 65 -1.70 -20.61 5.07
N HIS A 66 -0.68 -19.83 5.46
CA HIS A 66 -0.82 -18.63 6.27
C HIS A 66 0.21 -17.58 5.84
N VAL A 67 -0.14 -16.29 5.94
CA VAL A 67 0.76 -15.18 5.54
C VAL A 67 2.07 -15.15 6.35
N HIS A 68 2.02 -15.54 7.63
CA HIS A 68 3.20 -15.63 8.48
C HIS A 68 4.18 -16.75 8.09
N ASN A 69 3.84 -17.60 7.12
CA ASN A 69 4.72 -18.65 6.62
C ASN A 69 5.43 -18.23 5.31
N LEU A 70 5.29 -16.96 4.90
CA LEU A 70 6.10 -16.40 3.82
C LEU A 70 7.54 -16.28 4.29
N GLU A 71 8.45 -16.79 3.48
CA GLU A 71 9.88 -16.79 3.73
C GLU A 71 10.60 -15.97 2.64
N PRO A 72 11.85 -15.54 2.86
CA PRO A 72 12.62 -14.83 1.85
C PRO A 72 12.75 -15.58 0.52
N GLU A 73 12.68 -16.91 0.52
CA GLU A 73 12.74 -17.73 -0.69
C GLU A 73 11.49 -17.60 -1.58
N ASP A 74 10.38 -17.08 -1.05
CA ASP A 74 9.16 -16.82 -1.82
C ASP A 74 9.23 -15.50 -2.62
N LEU A 75 10.28 -14.71 -2.43
CA LEU A 75 10.47 -13.42 -3.10
C LEU A 75 11.16 -13.57 -4.46
N VAL A 76 10.74 -12.72 -5.40
CA VAL A 76 11.41 -12.50 -6.68
C VAL A 76 11.53 -11.01 -6.97
N ALA A 77 12.58 -10.61 -7.66
CA ALA A 77 12.82 -9.23 -8.06
C ALA A 77 12.32 -8.96 -9.48
N LEU A 78 11.78 -7.77 -9.71
CA LEU A 78 11.32 -7.32 -11.05
C LEU A 78 12.43 -6.66 -11.88
N THR A 79 13.55 -6.31 -11.26
CA THR A 79 14.71 -5.70 -11.93
C THR A 79 16.00 -6.40 -11.53
N VAL A 80 17.02 -6.28 -12.40
CA VAL A 80 18.33 -6.91 -12.20
C VAL A 80 19.05 -6.30 -11.00
N GLU A 81 18.94 -4.98 -10.81
CA GLU A 81 19.55 -4.27 -9.69
C GLU A 81 18.93 -4.71 -8.36
N ALA A 82 17.60 -4.82 -8.30
CA ALA A 82 16.90 -5.30 -7.12
C ALA A 82 17.27 -6.76 -6.81
N ALA A 83 17.37 -7.62 -7.83
CA ALA A 83 17.82 -9.02 -7.68
C ALA A 83 19.24 -9.09 -7.08
N ALA A 84 20.16 -8.27 -7.59
CA ALA A 84 21.54 -8.21 -7.10
C ALA A 84 21.65 -7.70 -5.66
N MET A 85 20.90 -6.64 -5.31
CA MET A 85 20.95 -6.00 -3.99
C MET A 85 20.26 -6.83 -2.91
N ALA A 86 19.06 -7.33 -3.21
CA ALA A 86 18.26 -8.11 -2.27
C ALA A 86 18.67 -9.60 -2.23
N ARG A 87 19.49 -10.04 -3.20
CA ARG A 87 19.97 -11.42 -3.34
C ARG A 87 18.83 -12.44 -3.50
N VAL A 88 17.81 -12.06 -4.24
CA VAL A 88 16.66 -12.91 -4.62
C VAL A 88 16.60 -13.08 -6.14
N PRO A 89 15.99 -14.16 -6.66
CA PRO A 89 15.98 -14.42 -8.11
C PRO A 89 15.27 -13.34 -8.92
N LEU A 90 15.72 -13.13 -10.16
CA LEU A 90 14.97 -12.33 -11.13
C LEU A 90 13.70 -13.09 -11.54
N ALA A 91 12.55 -12.40 -11.56
CA ALA A 91 11.25 -12.99 -11.86
C ALA A 91 11.26 -13.83 -13.15
N GLY A 92 10.75 -15.06 -13.05
CA GLY A 92 10.74 -16.03 -14.15
C GLY A 92 12.04 -16.81 -14.36
N THR A 93 13.02 -16.66 -13.46
CA THR A 93 14.33 -17.34 -13.54
C THR A 93 14.81 -17.74 -12.14
N ASP A 94 15.82 -18.63 -12.09
CA ASP A 94 16.57 -18.93 -10.87
C ASP A 94 17.85 -18.08 -10.73
N TRP A 95 18.02 -17.08 -11.59
CA TRP A 95 19.26 -16.30 -11.69
C TRP A 95 19.31 -15.17 -10.66
N ILE A 96 20.40 -15.13 -9.90
CA ILE A 96 20.74 -14.03 -8.98
C ILE A 96 22.03 -13.38 -9.50
N PRO A 97 21.98 -12.13 -10.00
CA PRO A 97 23.17 -11.45 -10.50
C PRO A 97 24.28 -11.37 -9.45
N GLY A 98 25.51 -11.67 -9.85
CA GLY A 98 26.67 -11.67 -8.95
C GLY A 98 26.79 -12.89 -8.04
N ARG A 99 25.79 -13.79 -8.02
CA ARG A 99 25.88 -15.10 -7.36
C ARG A 99 26.32 -16.13 -8.41
N ASN A 100 27.63 -16.20 -8.67
CA ASN A 100 28.18 -17.26 -9.53
C ASN A 100 27.98 -18.60 -8.82
N GLY A 101 27.27 -19.54 -9.46
CA GLY A 101 27.08 -20.89 -8.95
C GLY A 101 28.42 -21.56 -8.65
N ALA A 102 28.49 -22.22 -7.50
CA ALA A 102 29.34 -23.39 -7.34
C ALA A 102 28.66 -24.57 -8.04
#